data_AF-A0A7S2IT12-F1
#
_entry.id   AF-A0A7S2IT12-F1
#
_cell.length_a   1.000
_cell.length_b   1.000
_cell.length_c   1.000
_cell.angle_alpha   90.00
_cell.angle_beta   90.00
_cell.angle_gamma   90.00
#
_symmetry.space_group_name_H-M   'P 1'
#
loop_
_entity.id
_entity.type
_entity.pdbx_description
1 polymer ?
#
loop_
_entity_poly.entity_id
_entity_poly.type
_entity_poly.pdbx_seq_one_letter_code
_entity_poly.pdbx_strand_id
1 'polypeptide(L)'
;AKGRSATIFVYGATGAGKTYTMFGQGEREHQGLIFRAIPEVFDAINAYGEADGHLEVKVSFLEIYNEVVRDLLQENGGGGACRVLEDERRGVVKVANLAEAPVRTPDEAQGYLRAGIRARTVEATAANAQSSRAHAVFTLTVEHVKTQSQGN
;
A
#
# COMPACT_ATOMS: atom_id res chain seq x y z
N ALA A 1 0.20 21.24 -10.09
CA ALA A 1 -0.57 21.17 -8.83
C ALA A 1 0.37 20.77 -7.69
N LYS A 2 0.05 21.06 -6.42
CA LYS A 2 0.81 20.53 -5.27
C LYS A 2 0.30 19.12 -4.95
N GLY A 3 1.20 18.15 -4.77
CA GLY A 3 0.83 16.82 -4.28
C GLY A 3 0.18 16.91 -2.90
N ARG A 4 -0.83 16.08 -2.65
CA ARG A 4 -1.52 15.99 -1.35
C ARG A 4 -1.66 14.52 -0.96
N SER A 5 -1.51 14.24 0.32
CA SER A 5 -1.79 12.92 0.88
C SER A 5 -3.30 12.75 1.09
N ALA A 6 -3.81 11.56 0.77
CA ALA A 6 -5.17 11.15 1.05
C ALA A 6 -5.13 9.79 1.74
N THR A 7 -6.02 9.57 2.71
CA THR A 7 -6.12 8.31 3.44
C THR A 7 -7.57 7.91 3.60
N ILE A 8 -7.86 6.63 3.32
CA ILE A 8 -9.17 6.03 3.54
C ILE A 8 -9.02 4.95 4.59
N PHE A 9 -9.79 5.06 5.67
CA PHE A 9 -9.86 4.06 6.73
C PHE A 9 -11.26 3.45 6.76
N VAL A 10 -11.32 2.14 6.96
CA VAL A 10 -12.58 1.43 7.18
C VAL A 10 -12.63 0.96 8.63
N TYR A 11 -13.59 1.47 9.39
CA TYR A 11 -13.75 1.22 10.83
C TYR A 11 -15.10 0.56 11.13
N GLY A 12 -15.17 -0.19 12.22
CA GLY A 12 -16.39 -0.88 12.66
C GLY A 12 -16.09 -2.14 13.48
N ALA A 13 -17.12 -2.73 14.07
CA ALA A 13 -17.01 -3.97 14.84
C ALA A 13 -16.48 -5.15 13.98
N THR A 14 -15.96 -6.19 14.62
CA THR A 14 -15.64 -7.46 13.94
C THR A 14 -16.91 -8.02 13.30
N GLY A 15 -16.83 -8.44 12.04
CA GLY A 15 -18.00 -8.89 11.27
C GLY A 15 -18.79 -7.77 10.57
N ALA A 16 -18.51 -6.49 10.84
CA ALA A 16 -19.20 -5.36 10.20
C ALA A 16 -18.83 -5.11 8.72
N GLY A 17 -18.08 -6.03 8.09
CA GLY A 17 -17.74 -5.94 6.67
C GLY A 17 -16.47 -5.14 6.32
N LYS A 18 -15.64 -4.71 7.27
CA LYS A 18 -14.43 -3.89 6.99
C LYS A 18 -13.53 -4.46 5.88
N THR A 19 -13.20 -5.74 6.00
CA THR A 19 -12.35 -6.46 5.04
C THR A 19 -13.04 -6.59 3.68
N TYR A 20 -14.35 -6.85 3.68
CA TYR A 20 -15.16 -6.92 2.46
C TYR A 20 -15.22 -5.56 1.75
N THR A 21 -15.44 -4.47 2.48
CA THR A 21 -15.45 -3.12 1.89
C THR A 21 -14.08 -2.73 1.34
N MET A 22 -12.99 -2.98 2.08
CA MET A 22 -11.65 -2.56 1.64
C MET A 22 -11.10 -3.47 0.52
N PHE A 23 -11.07 -4.79 0.75
CA PHE A 23 -10.41 -5.76 -0.13
C PHE A 23 -11.40 -6.57 -0.97
N GLY A 24 -12.62 -6.78 -0.49
CA GLY A 24 -13.62 -7.57 -1.20
C GLY A 24 -13.42 -9.08 -1.07
N GLN A 25 -13.94 -9.80 -2.07
CA GLN A 25 -13.74 -11.23 -2.27
C GLN A 25 -13.06 -11.47 -3.63
N GLY A 26 -12.52 -12.67 -3.85
CA GLY A 26 -11.66 -13.00 -4.99
C GLY A 26 -12.32 -12.86 -6.38
N GLU A 27 -13.64 -12.70 -6.43
CA GLU A 27 -14.43 -12.53 -7.65
C GLU A 27 -14.46 -11.06 -8.10
N ARG A 28 -14.45 -10.82 -9.42
CA ARG A 28 -14.40 -9.47 -10.01
C ARG A 28 -15.55 -8.57 -9.53
N GLU A 29 -16.76 -9.13 -9.43
CA GLU A 29 -17.96 -8.41 -9.00
C GLU A 29 -17.88 -7.97 -7.53
N HIS A 30 -17.15 -8.73 -6.72
CA HIS A 30 -16.97 -8.53 -5.29
C HIS A 30 -15.65 -7.86 -4.93
N GLN A 31 -14.96 -7.23 -5.89
CA GLN A 31 -13.77 -6.43 -5.60
C GLN A 31 -14.09 -5.27 -4.65
N GLY A 32 -13.28 -5.15 -3.60
CA GLY A 32 -13.38 -4.06 -2.64
C GLY A 32 -12.87 -2.73 -3.18
N LEU A 33 -13.00 -1.70 -2.36
CA LEU A 33 -12.65 -0.31 -2.67
C LEU A 33 -11.25 -0.17 -3.27
N ILE A 34 -10.24 -0.81 -2.66
CA ILE A 34 -8.85 -0.59 -3.06
C ILE A 34 -8.53 -1.18 -4.45
N PHE A 35 -9.17 -2.29 -4.82
CA PHE A 35 -9.02 -2.85 -6.17
C PHE A 35 -9.62 -1.94 -7.25
N ARG A 36 -10.65 -1.17 -6.91
CA ARG A 36 -11.31 -0.20 -7.81
C ARG A 36 -10.56 1.13 -7.86
N ALA A 37 -10.03 1.58 -6.72
CA ALA A 37 -9.29 2.83 -6.61
C ALA A 37 -7.95 2.80 -7.36
N ILE A 38 -7.26 1.64 -7.38
CA ILE A 38 -5.96 1.52 -8.07
C ILE A 38 -6.07 1.93 -9.56
N PRO A 39 -6.94 1.31 -10.39
CA PRO A 39 -7.14 1.74 -11.78
C PRO A 39 -7.44 3.23 -11.93
N GLU A 40 -8.36 3.78 -11.13
CA GLU A 40 -8.73 5.20 -11.19
C GLU A 40 -7.53 6.14 -10.91
N VAL A 41 -6.67 5.77 -9.96
CA VAL A 41 -5.43 6.52 -9.70
C VAL A 41 -4.49 6.47 -10.90
N PHE A 42 -4.32 5.30 -11.53
CA PHE A 42 -3.49 5.18 -12.73
C PHE A 42 -4.06 5.94 -13.92
N ASP A 43 -5.39 5.96 -14.11
CA ASP A 43 -6.04 6.77 -15.15
C ASP A 43 -5.79 8.26 -14.93
N ALA A 44 -5.88 8.74 -13.69
CA ALA A 44 -5.57 10.12 -13.34
C ALA A 44 -4.09 10.48 -13.55
N ILE A 45 -3.17 9.53 -13.28
CA ILE A 45 -1.74 9.68 -13.56
C ILE A 45 -1.48 9.77 -15.07
N ASN A 46 -2.09 8.89 -15.87
CA ASN A 46 -1.93 8.90 -17.32
C ASN A 46 -2.52 10.15 -17.99
N ALA A 47 -3.56 10.73 -17.39
CA ALA A 47 -4.14 12.00 -17.82
C ALA A 47 -3.29 13.22 -17.42
N TYR A 48 -2.34 13.06 -16.50
CA TYR A 48 -1.43 14.12 -16.07
C TYR A 48 -0.34 14.33 -17.13
N GLY A 49 -0.47 15.39 -17.94
CA GLY A 49 0.46 15.66 -19.04
C GLY A 49 1.92 15.89 -18.61
N GLU A 50 2.86 15.44 -19.45
CA GLU A 50 4.30 15.36 -19.18
C GLU A 50 5.11 16.64 -19.48
N ALA A 51 4.54 17.83 -19.24
CA ALA A 51 5.19 19.07 -19.71
C ALA A 51 6.54 19.37 -19.03
N ASP A 52 6.84 18.81 -17.85
CA ASP A 52 8.07 19.12 -17.08
C ASP A 52 8.57 17.95 -16.20
N GLY A 53 8.36 16.72 -16.66
CA GLY A 53 8.74 15.50 -15.93
C GLY A 53 7.76 14.34 -16.10
N HIS A 54 8.03 13.25 -15.39
CA HIS A 54 7.16 12.06 -15.33
C HIS A 54 6.74 11.75 -13.90
N LEU A 55 5.67 10.96 -13.76
CA LEU A 55 5.20 10.45 -12.47
C LEU A 55 5.71 9.02 -12.27
N GLU A 56 6.30 8.75 -11.11
CA GLU A 56 6.67 7.40 -10.66
C GLU A 56 5.73 6.95 -9.56
N VAL A 57 5.35 5.66 -9.60
CA VAL A 57 4.46 5.06 -8.60
C VAL A 57 5.20 3.95 -7.88
N LYS A 58 5.10 3.94 -6.55
CA LYS A 58 5.58 2.87 -5.67
C LYS A 58 4.43 2.37 -4.81
N VAL A 59 4.48 1.10 -4.43
CA VAL A 59 3.56 0.51 -3.46
C VAL A 59 4.31 -0.02 -2.25
N SER A 60 3.71 0.14 -1.08
CA SER A 60 4.12 -0.56 0.14
C SER A 60 2.89 -1.17 0.81
N PHE A 61 3.09 -2.29 1.51
CA PHE A 61 2.00 -2.95 2.22
C PHE A 61 2.51 -3.51 3.53
N LEU A 62 1.92 -3.06 4.64
CA LEU A 62 2.29 -3.51 5.97
C LEU A 62 1.09 -3.96 6.78
N GLU A 63 1.38 -4.81 7.77
CA GLU A 63 0.47 -5.17 8.84
C GLU A 63 1.06 -4.73 10.19
N ILE A 64 0.21 -4.22 11.06
CA ILE A 64 0.54 -3.91 12.46
C ILE A 64 -0.29 -4.84 13.34
N TYR A 65 0.40 -5.65 14.12
CA TYR A 65 -0.21 -6.57 15.08
C TYR A 65 0.61 -6.60 16.36
N ASN A 66 -0.04 -6.33 17.50
CA ASN A 66 0.60 -6.32 18.82
C ASN A 66 1.88 -5.47 18.83
N GLU A 67 1.82 -4.25 18.30
CA GLU A 67 2.95 -3.31 18.14
C GLU A 67 4.10 -3.80 17.25
N VAL A 68 3.96 -4.94 16.59
CA VAL A 68 4.93 -5.46 15.62
C VAL A 68 4.48 -5.08 14.22
N VAL A 69 5.35 -4.38 13.49
CA VAL A 69 5.17 -4.07 12.07
C VAL A 69 5.75 -5.21 11.23
N ARG A 70 4.98 -5.67 10.24
CA ARG A 70 5.39 -6.68 9.27
C ARG A 70 5.18 -6.16 7.86
N ASP A 71 6.17 -6.39 7.01
CA ASP A 71 6.05 -6.17 5.58
C ASP A 71 5.25 -7.31 4.93
N LEU A 72 4.22 -6.97 4.16
CA LEU A 72 3.38 -7.91 3.41
C LEU A 72 3.79 -8.06 1.94
N LEU A 73 4.78 -7.30 1.46
CA LEU A 73 5.36 -7.44 0.12
C LEU A 73 6.55 -8.41 0.08
N GLN A 74 7.13 -8.75 1.24
CA GLN A 74 8.26 -9.67 1.33
C GLN A 74 7.84 -11.01 1.93
N GLU A 75 8.26 -12.09 1.27
CA GLU A 75 8.11 -13.44 1.82
C GLU A 75 9.18 -13.69 2.91
N ASN A 76 8.76 -14.29 4.03
CA ASN A 76 9.63 -14.92 5.03
C ASN A 76 10.85 -14.09 5.51
N GLY A 77 10.69 -12.80 5.77
CA GLY A 77 11.70 -12.01 6.47
C GLY A 77 12.89 -11.53 5.62
N GLY A 78 12.74 -11.50 4.29
CA GLY A 78 13.80 -11.09 3.36
C GLY A 78 14.40 -9.68 3.56
N GLY A 79 13.71 -8.76 4.25
CA GLY A 79 14.17 -7.37 4.49
C GLY A 79 14.56 -7.04 5.93
N GLY A 80 14.56 -8.02 6.84
CA GLY A 80 14.77 -7.76 8.27
C GLY A 80 13.54 -7.19 8.99
N ALA A 81 13.63 -7.00 10.30
CA ALA A 81 12.50 -6.53 11.10
C ALA A 81 12.15 -5.07 10.76
N CYS A 82 10.89 -4.83 10.37
CA CYS A 82 10.35 -3.49 10.21
C CYS A 82 10.35 -2.75 11.56
N ARG A 83 10.81 -1.49 11.57
CA ARG A 83 10.85 -0.68 12.79
C ARG A 83 10.26 0.69 12.51
N VAL A 84 9.36 1.14 13.40
CA VAL A 84 8.85 2.51 13.37
C VAL A 84 9.96 3.45 13.83
N LEU A 85 10.31 4.41 12.99
CA LEU A 85 11.27 5.46 13.25
C LEU A 85 10.52 6.80 13.27
N GLU A 86 10.63 7.52 14.37
CA GLU A 86 10.06 8.87 14.51
C GLU A 86 11.16 9.91 14.31
N ASP A 87 10.97 10.82 13.36
CA ASP A 87 11.75 12.06 13.28
C ASP A 87 10.96 13.17 13.98
N GLU A 88 11.20 13.33 15.30
CA GLU A 88 10.53 14.32 16.16
C GLU A 88 10.68 15.75 15.64
N ARG A 89 11.74 16.07 14.90
CA ARG A 89 11.99 17.42 14.37
C ARG A 89 11.17 17.72 13.13
N ARG A 90 10.81 16.70 12.35
CA ARG A 90 10.05 16.84 11.11
C ARG A 90 8.59 16.41 11.26
N GLY A 91 8.23 15.77 12.38
CA GLY A 91 6.90 15.19 12.59
C GLY A 91 6.59 14.06 11.61
N VAL A 92 7.64 13.40 11.08
CA VAL A 92 7.49 12.33 10.07
C VAL A 92 7.76 10.99 10.72
N VAL A 93 6.79 10.10 10.66
CA VAL A 93 6.94 8.69 11.02
C VAL A 93 7.34 7.91 9.77
N LYS A 94 8.42 7.14 9.84
CA LYS A 94 8.88 6.24 8.77
C LYS A 94 8.96 4.81 9.30
N VAL A 95 8.81 3.84 8.41
CA VAL A 95 9.07 2.43 8.75
C VAL A 95 10.38 2.02 8.08
N ALA A 96 11.42 1.80 8.87
CA ALA A 96 12.65 1.22 8.36
C ALA A 96 12.39 -0.21 7.88
N ASN A 97 13.09 -0.61 6.82
CA ASN A 97 13.03 -1.94 6.21
C ASN A 97 11.66 -2.33 5.60
N LEU A 98 10.75 -1.36 5.43
CA LEU A 98 9.54 -1.56 4.65
C LEU A 98 9.89 -1.51 3.15
N ALA A 99 9.53 -2.55 2.40
CA ALA A 99 9.72 -2.57 0.96
C ALA A 99 8.79 -1.57 0.27
N GLU A 100 9.38 -0.82 -0.67
CA GLU A 100 8.66 -0.01 -1.64
C GLU A 100 8.93 -0.58 -3.02
N ALA A 101 7.90 -1.16 -3.64
CA ALA A 101 8.01 -1.75 -4.97
C ALA A 101 7.57 -0.74 -6.04
N PRO A 102 8.44 -0.38 -7.01
CA PRO A 102 8.01 0.45 -8.13
C PRO A 102 7.02 -0.33 -9.00
N VAL A 103 5.98 0.36 -9.48
CA VAL A 103 4.93 -0.21 -10.34
C VAL A 103 4.65 0.74 -11.50
N ARG A 104 4.41 0.17 -12.68
CA ARG A 104 4.12 0.93 -13.91
C ARG A 104 2.69 0.75 -14.38
N THR A 105 2.00 -0.29 -13.91
CA THR A 105 0.64 -0.60 -14.34
C THR A 105 -0.27 -0.87 -13.14
N PRO A 106 -1.59 -0.64 -13.27
CA PRO A 106 -2.54 -1.01 -12.23
C PRO A 106 -2.50 -2.51 -11.92
N ASP A 107 -2.22 -3.37 -12.92
CA ASP A 107 -2.12 -4.81 -12.73
C ASP A 107 -0.93 -5.23 -11.87
N GLU A 108 0.22 -4.57 -12.02
CA GLU A 108 1.38 -4.77 -11.14
C GLU A 108 1.05 -4.40 -9.69
N ALA A 109 0.44 -3.22 -9.47
CA ALA A 109 0.02 -2.76 -8.15
C ALA A 109 -1.00 -3.72 -7.50
N GLN A 110 -2.00 -4.16 -8.26
CA GLN A 110 -2.96 -5.14 -7.80
C GLN A 110 -2.33 -6.53 -7.57
N GLY A 111 -1.26 -6.88 -8.31
CA GLY A 111 -0.47 -8.08 -8.09
C GLY A 111 0.14 -8.11 -6.69
N TYR A 112 0.81 -7.03 -6.29
CA TYR A 112 1.36 -6.85 -4.93
C TYR A 112 0.26 -6.88 -3.86
N LEU A 113 -0.85 -6.19 -4.09
CA LEU A 113 -1.99 -6.21 -3.19
C LEU A 113 -2.53 -7.64 -2.97
N ARG A 114 -2.72 -8.42 -4.05
CA ARG A 114 -3.16 -9.82 -3.98
C ARG A 114 -2.15 -10.69 -3.23
N ALA A 115 -0.86 -10.52 -3.48
CA ALA A 115 0.19 -11.25 -2.80
C ALA A 115 0.18 -10.96 -1.29
N GLY A 116 0.10 -9.69 -0.88
CA GLY A 116 0.07 -9.32 0.54
C GLY A 116 -1.21 -9.77 1.25
N ILE A 117 -2.37 -9.74 0.59
CA ILE A 117 -3.62 -10.31 1.14
C ILE A 117 -3.46 -11.82 1.40
N ARG A 118 -2.82 -12.56 0.49
CA ARG A 118 -2.54 -13.99 0.68
C ARG A 118 -1.58 -14.22 1.85
N ALA A 119 -0.47 -13.49 1.90
CA ALA A 119 0.50 -13.58 2.99
C ALA A 119 -0.17 -13.37 4.37
N ARG A 120 -1.04 -12.36 4.45
CA ARG A 120 -1.85 -12.07 5.65
C ARG A 120 -2.82 -13.20 6.02
N THR A 121 -3.44 -13.84 5.02
CA THR A 121 -4.44 -14.91 5.24
C THR A 121 -3.79 -16.21 5.69
N VAL A 122 -2.67 -16.60 5.08
CA VAL A 122 -1.93 -17.83 5.44
C VAL A 122 -1.52 -17.82 6.91
N GLU A 123 -1.01 -16.69 7.40
CA GLU A 123 -0.62 -16.50 8.81
C GLU A 123 -1.80 -16.61 9.78
N ALA A 124 -2.94 -15.98 9.44
CA ALA A 124 -4.15 -16.12 10.25
C ALA A 124 -4.67 -17.58 10.32
N THR A 125 -4.28 -18.42 9.36
CA THR A 125 -4.62 -19.84 9.36
C THR A 125 -3.63 -20.66 10.21
N ALA A 126 -2.38 -20.22 10.32
CA ALA A 126 -1.33 -20.89 11.07
C ALA A 126 -1.39 -20.64 12.60
N ALA A 127 -1.93 -19.50 13.07
CA ALA A 127 -1.74 -19.06 14.46
C ALA A 127 -2.99 -18.55 15.24
N ASN A 128 -4.22 -18.92 14.83
CA ASN A 128 -5.55 -18.45 15.32
C ASN A 128 -6.15 -17.28 14.51
N ALA A 129 -7.45 -17.00 14.68
CA ALA A 129 -8.27 -15.97 13.99
C ALA A 129 -7.75 -14.51 14.09
N GLN A 130 -6.57 -14.26 13.55
CA GLN A 130 -5.67 -13.12 13.79
C GLN A 130 -6.04 -11.88 12.98
N SER A 131 -6.75 -12.05 11.86
CA SER A 131 -7.06 -10.96 10.92
C SER A 131 -8.04 -9.89 11.46
N SER A 132 -8.71 -10.14 12.59
CA SER A 132 -9.63 -9.17 13.21
C SER A 132 -8.93 -8.13 14.10
N ARG A 133 -7.72 -8.45 14.59
CA ARG A 133 -6.95 -7.65 15.55
C ARG A 133 -5.75 -6.94 14.93
N ALA A 134 -5.41 -7.27 13.69
CA ALA A 134 -4.32 -6.65 12.97
C ALA A 134 -4.82 -5.57 12.01
N HIS A 135 -4.10 -4.44 11.97
CA HIS A 135 -4.35 -3.35 11.03
C HIS A 135 -3.49 -3.54 9.78
N ALA A 136 -4.08 -3.39 8.60
CA ALA A 136 -3.35 -3.51 7.33
C ALA A 136 -3.38 -2.18 6.59
N VAL A 137 -2.22 -1.72 6.11
CA VAL A 137 -2.05 -0.42 5.44
C VAL A 137 -1.34 -0.66 4.11
N PHE A 138 -2.08 -0.47 3.02
CA PHE A 138 -1.53 -0.45 1.66
C PHE A 138 -1.39 1.01 1.21
N THR A 139 -0.20 1.39 0.76
CA THR A 139 0.10 2.77 0.35
C THR A 139 0.49 2.78 -1.11
N LEU A 140 -0.13 3.68 -1.89
CA LEU A 140 0.40 4.09 -3.19
C LEU A 140 1.11 5.44 -3.02
N THR A 141 2.39 5.47 -3.35
CA THR A 141 3.20 6.69 -3.35
C THR A 141 3.40 7.14 -4.79
N VAL A 142 2.96 8.36 -5.11
CA VAL A 142 3.12 8.98 -6.44
C VAL A 142 4.11 10.13 -6.33
N GLU A 143 5.22 10.04 -7.05
CA GLU A 143 6.31 11.00 -7.02
C GLU A 143 6.46 11.68 -8.39
N HIS A 144 6.56 13.01 -8.40
CA HIS A 144 6.87 13.75 -9.62
C HIS A 144 8.38 13.91 -9.79
N VAL A 145 8.93 13.23 -10.78
CA VAL A 145 10.35 13.26 -11.12
C VAL A 145 10.57 14.30 -12.21
N LYS A 146 11.30 15.37 -11.88
CA LYS A 146 11.64 16.41 -12.85
C LYS A 146 12.73 15.91 -13.79
N THR A 147 12.55 16.09 -15.09
CA THR A 147 13.61 15.87 -16.07
C THR A 147 14.67 16.94 -15.87
N GLN A 148 15.87 16.56 -15.43
CA GLN A 148 16.98 17.51 -15.36
C GLN A 148 17.39 17.91 -16.78
N SER A 149 17.17 19.17 -17.14
CA SER A 149 17.82 19.77 -18.30
C SER A 149 19.34 19.76 -18.02
N GLN A 150 20.09 18.95 -18.77
CA GLN A 150 21.55 19.01 -18.76
C GLN A 150 21.97 20.45 -19.11
N GLY A 151 22.42 21.19 -18.09
CA GLY A 151 23.03 22.49 -18.28
C GLY A 151 24.34 22.28 -19.05
N ASN A 152 24.42 22.91 -20.22
CA ASN A 152 25.63 23.01 -21.03
C ASN A 152 26.60 24.02 -20.41
#